data_AF-A0A817KKT3-F1
#
_entry.id   AF-A0A817KKT3-F1
#
_cell.length_a   1.000
_cell.length_b   1.000
_cell.length_c   1.000
_cell.angle_alpha   90.00
_cell.angle_beta   90.00
_cell.angle_gamma   90.00
#
_symmetry.space_group_name_H-M   'P 1'
#
loop_
_entity.id
_entity.type
_entity.pdbx_description
1 polymer ?
#
loop_
_entity_poly.entity_id
_entity_poly.type
_entity_poly.pdbx_seq_one_letter_code
_entity_poly.pdbx_strand_id
1 'polypeptide(L)'
;MNASCALQHFCDIHGPQILLCTEERTYMHDLNDNDNEGLKAFYAQYIKSEHTQGKVECKSCTLSSDGILVSTVDLLTRMLYISSSSTPNQELFKNIRNACVRSLNIEKSTENGHPVLFGDDENGYCLSLAFSCKDFHARGSQRLYSLCYLCNDKYHLISLMRLISECMRQVVYWLQHDANETYEAEGRIKVNTNLNETTATYIFRTPPRLPLQRTLSDIVHDSNLIYRIHALFVWILRTTYSTIHD
;
A
#
# COMPACT_ATOMS: atom_id res chain seq x y z
N MET A 1 15.86 0.51 14.88
CA MET A 1 15.51 -0.53 13.89
C MET A 1 14.96 0.20 12.68
N ASN A 2 15.26 -0.23 11.46
CA ASN A 2 14.69 0.38 10.26
C ASN A 2 13.67 -0.61 9.69
N ALA A 3 12.41 -0.45 10.10
CA ALA A 3 11.29 -1.18 9.54
C ALA A 3 10.37 -0.22 8.77
N SER A 4 9.76 -0.71 7.70
CA SER A 4 8.75 0.03 6.94
C SER A 4 7.65 -0.89 6.44
N CYS A 5 6.44 -0.34 6.34
CA CYS A 5 5.31 -1.01 5.72
C CYS A 5 4.99 -0.30 4.40
N ALA A 6 4.65 -1.04 3.34
CA ALA A 6 4.22 -0.42 2.10
C ALA A 6 3.05 -1.15 1.44
N LEU A 7 2.21 -0.36 0.75
CA LEU A 7 1.22 -0.81 -0.21
C LEU A 7 1.74 -0.52 -1.62
N GLN A 8 1.69 -1.53 -2.47
CA GLN A 8 2.26 -1.54 -3.81
C GLN A 8 1.21 -1.97 -4.83
N HIS A 9 1.37 -1.56 -6.08
CA HIS A 9 0.47 -1.90 -7.19
C HIS A 9 1.26 -2.20 -8.46
N PHE A 10 0.83 -3.22 -9.21
CA PHE A 10 1.30 -3.43 -10.57
C PHE A 10 0.42 -2.65 -11.55
N CYS A 11 0.91 -1.51 -12.03
CA CYS A 11 0.24 -0.70 -13.04
C CYS A 11 0.53 -1.25 -14.45
N ASP A 12 -0.50 -1.44 -15.27
CA ASP A 12 -0.34 -1.89 -16.66
C ASP A 12 0.51 -0.95 -17.55
N ILE A 13 0.65 0.32 -17.14
CA ILE A 13 1.39 1.35 -17.89
C ILE A 13 2.80 1.53 -17.32
N HIS A 14 2.93 1.60 -15.98
CA HIS A 14 4.18 1.97 -15.31
C HIS A 14 4.87 0.79 -14.60
N GLY A 15 4.30 -0.41 -14.67
CA GLY A 15 4.78 -1.59 -13.96
C GLY A 15 4.59 -1.49 -12.44
N PRO A 16 5.46 -2.12 -11.63
CA PRO A 16 5.43 -2.04 -10.16
C PRO A 16 5.56 -0.60 -9.67
N GLN A 17 4.64 -0.17 -8.80
CA GLN A 17 4.59 1.18 -8.21
C GLN A 17 4.30 1.10 -6.71
N ILE A 18 4.88 2.03 -5.96
CA ILE A 18 4.63 2.19 -4.52
C ILE A 18 3.47 3.18 -4.39
N LEU A 19 2.37 2.75 -3.79
CA LEU A 19 1.21 3.62 -3.57
C LEU A 19 1.33 4.38 -2.24
N LEU A 20 1.84 3.69 -1.21
CA LEU A 20 2.00 4.23 0.12
C LEU A 20 3.10 3.48 0.85
N CYS A 21 3.96 4.20 1.55
CA CYS A 21 4.96 3.64 2.46
C CYS A 21 4.88 4.37 3.80
N THR A 22 4.79 3.62 4.89
CA THR A 22 4.95 4.13 6.25
C THR A 22 6.33 3.78 6.76
N GLU A 23 7.08 4.79 7.16
CA GLU A 23 8.33 4.62 7.91
C GLU A 23 8.18 5.16 9.33
N GLU A 24 8.96 4.59 10.25
CA GLU A 24 9.10 5.07 11.61
C GLU A 24 10.38 5.90 11.77
N ARG A 25 10.29 6.99 12.53
CA ARG A 25 11.41 7.85 12.89
C ARG A 25 11.31 8.19 14.37
N THR A 26 12.43 8.17 15.06
CA THR A 26 12.50 8.74 16.40
C THR A 26 12.14 10.21 16.34
N TYR A 27 11.13 10.60 17.10
CA TYR A 27 10.70 11.98 17.22
C TYR A 27 11.74 12.72 18.07
N MET A 28 12.78 13.24 17.41
CA MET A 28 13.79 14.08 18.05
C MET A 28 13.22 15.49 18.24
N HIS A 29 12.39 15.65 19.25
CA HIS A 29 11.97 16.97 19.72
C HIS A 29 12.09 16.99 21.26
N ASP A 30 13.26 17.44 21.73
CA ASP A 30 13.39 18.06 23.06
C ASP A 30 13.12 19.58 22.98
N LEU A 31 12.38 20.04 21.97
CA LEU A 31 12.18 21.48 21.77
C LEU A 31 10.87 21.93 22.41
N ASN A 32 11.01 22.93 23.28
CA ASN A 32 9.96 23.81 23.76
C ASN A 32 8.98 24.20 22.63
N ASP A 33 7.71 24.42 22.96
CA ASP A 33 6.56 24.73 22.09
C ASP A 33 6.75 25.81 20.98
N ASN A 34 7.91 26.46 20.87
CA ASN A 34 8.20 27.53 19.92
C ASN A 34 8.83 27.08 18.58
N ASP A 35 9.39 25.87 18.45
CA ASP A 35 10.14 25.48 17.24
C ASP A 35 9.28 24.81 16.15
N ASN A 36 8.16 25.47 15.80
CA ASN A 36 7.30 25.07 14.67
C ASN A 36 8.04 25.05 13.31
N GLU A 37 9.17 25.75 13.19
CA GLU A 37 9.97 25.78 11.96
C GLU A 37 10.72 24.47 11.68
N GLY A 38 11.22 23.80 12.71
CA GLY A 38 11.95 22.53 12.56
C GLY A 38 11.04 21.43 12.01
N LEU A 39 9.82 21.33 12.55
CA LEU A 39 8.81 20.38 12.10
C LEU A 39 8.33 20.67 10.66
N LYS A 40 8.14 21.96 10.33
CA LYS A 40 7.83 22.38 8.95
C LYS A 40 8.95 22.03 7.97
N ALA A 41 10.21 22.28 8.34
CA ALA A 41 11.36 21.95 7.52
C ALA A 41 11.50 20.44 7.30
N PHE A 42 11.16 19.64 8.32
CA PHE A 42 11.14 18.19 8.24
C PHE A 42 10.06 17.68 7.28
N TYR A 43 8.80 18.10 7.42
CA TYR A 43 7.74 17.72 6.47
C TYR A 43 8.02 18.22 5.04
N ALA A 44 8.68 19.37 4.90
CA ALA A 44 9.08 19.89 3.60
C ALA A 44 10.06 18.97 2.86
N GLN A 45 10.84 18.12 3.56
CA GLN A 45 11.70 17.12 2.91
C GLN A 45 10.88 16.03 2.22
N TYR A 46 9.81 15.55 2.86
CA TYR A 46 8.91 14.56 2.26
C TYR A 46 8.19 15.12 1.03
N ILE A 47 7.67 16.36 1.14
CA ILE A 47 7.03 17.05 0.02
C ILE A 47 8.02 17.18 -1.16
N LYS A 48 9.27 17.57 -0.89
CA LYS A 48 10.33 17.63 -1.92
C LYS A 48 10.66 16.26 -2.52
N SER A 49 10.66 15.20 -1.72
CA SER A 49 10.94 13.84 -2.20
C SER A 49 9.87 13.35 -3.18
N GLU A 50 8.59 13.62 -2.91
CA GLU A 50 7.49 13.32 -3.84
C GLU A 50 7.62 14.07 -5.17
N HIS A 51 8.10 15.32 -5.15
CA HIS A 51 8.33 16.10 -6.36
C HIS A 51 9.53 15.64 -7.18
N THR A 52 10.63 15.25 -6.51
CA THR A 52 11.89 14.90 -7.18
C THR A 52 11.88 13.49 -7.76
N GLN A 53 11.14 12.56 -7.17
CA GLN A 53 11.05 11.16 -7.63
C GLN A 53 10.00 10.94 -8.73
N GLY A 54 9.52 12.03 -9.35
CA GLY A 54 8.63 12.00 -10.50
C GLY A 54 7.19 11.74 -10.10
N LYS A 55 6.39 12.82 -9.99
CA LYS A 55 4.95 12.71 -9.79
C LYS A 55 4.33 11.95 -10.96
N VAL A 56 3.94 10.69 -10.73
CA VAL A 56 3.26 9.90 -11.74
C VAL A 56 1.83 10.45 -11.87
N GLU A 57 1.50 11.10 -12.98
CA GLU A 57 0.16 11.65 -13.26
C GLU A 57 -0.91 10.56 -13.48
N CYS A 58 -0.54 9.29 -13.35
CA CYS A 58 -1.44 8.16 -13.49
C CYS A 58 -2.30 7.98 -12.26
N LYS A 59 -3.62 8.12 -12.41
CA LYS A 59 -4.59 7.90 -11.32
C LYS A 59 -4.51 6.50 -10.71
N SER A 60 -4.05 5.52 -11.46
CA SER A 60 -3.87 4.15 -10.94
C SER A 60 -2.60 3.96 -10.12
N CYS A 61 -1.64 4.87 -10.23
CA CYS A 61 -0.43 4.88 -9.43
C CYS A 61 -0.55 5.78 -8.19
N THR A 62 -1.71 6.40 -7.97
CA THR A 62 -1.98 7.21 -6.79
C THR A 62 -3.09 6.57 -5.94
N LEU A 63 -2.93 6.64 -4.62
CA LEU A 63 -3.96 6.20 -3.67
C LEU A 63 -5.10 7.22 -3.55
N SER A 64 -4.79 8.51 -3.77
CA SER A 64 -5.72 9.65 -3.72
C SER A 64 -5.30 10.73 -4.71
N SER A 65 -6.23 11.63 -5.07
CA SER A 65 -5.97 12.80 -5.92
C SER A 65 -5.19 13.91 -5.21
N ASP A 66 -5.30 13.99 -3.89
CA ASP A 66 -4.93 15.20 -3.13
C ASP A 66 -3.51 15.14 -2.52
N GLY A 67 -2.67 14.21 -3.01
CA GLY A 67 -1.36 13.92 -2.43
C GLY A 67 -1.48 12.97 -1.23
N ILE A 68 -0.37 12.36 -0.83
CA ILE A 68 -0.36 11.35 0.22
C ILE A 68 0.74 11.72 1.22
N LEU A 69 0.39 12.55 2.21
CA LEU A 69 1.23 12.77 3.37
C LEU A 69 0.37 12.71 4.63
N VAL A 70 0.49 11.62 5.37
CA VAL A 70 -0.22 11.40 6.64
C VAL A 70 0.82 11.07 7.71
N SER A 71 0.68 11.65 8.89
CA SER A 71 1.58 11.37 10.01
C SER A 71 0.82 11.12 11.30
N THR A 72 1.39 10.26 12.13
CA THR A 72 0.93 9.99 13.50
C THR A 72 2.12 10.07 14.44
N VAL A 73 1.97 10.80 15.54
CA VAL A 73 2.98 10.88 16.61
C VAL A 73 2.51 10.06 17.80
N ASP A 74 3.32 9.11 18.23
CA ASP A 74 3.13 8.39 19.48
C ASP A 74 3.96 9.07 20.57
N LEU A 75 3.28 9.83 21.44
CA LEU A 75 3.93 10.59 22.52
C LEU A 75 4.54 9.70 23.60
N LEU A 76 4.04 8.47 23.76
CA LEU A 76 4.55 7.53 24.77
C LEU A 76 5.92 6.98 24.39
N THR A 77 6.07 6.57 23.13
CA THR A 77 7.34 6.01 22.61
C THR A 77 8.23 7.08 21.99
N ARG A 78 7.74 8.34 21.87
CA ARG A 78 8.38 9.42 21.11
C ARG A 78 8.73 8.97 19.69
N MET A 79 7.81 8.28 19.04
CA MET A 79 7.97 7.82 17.66
C MET A 79 7.02 8.59 16.73
N LEU A 80 7.54 8.99 15.58
CA LEU A 80 6.79 9.61 14.51
C LEU A 80 6.69 8.61 13.35
N TYR A 81 5.48 8.35 12.92
CA TYR A 81 5.18 7.49 11.79
C TYR A 81 4.64 8.32 10.64
N ILE A 82 5.23 8.17 9.45
CA ILE A 82 4.89 9.01 8.30
C ILE A 82 4.61 8.10 7.12
N SER A 83 3.43 8.31 6.54
CA SER A 83 2.96 7.69 5.33
C SER A 83 3.13 8.64 4.16
N SER A 84 3.91 8.25 3.15
CA SER A 84 4.02 8.96 1.88
C SER A 84 4.24 8.00 0.70
N SER A 85 4.05 8.50 -0.53
CA SER A 85 4.38 7.76 -1.75
C SER A 85 5.89 7.66 -1.99
N SER A 86 6.67 8.52 -1.34
CA SER A 86 8.13 8.63 -1.46
C SER A 86 8.76 8.80 -0.08
N THR A 87 10.06 8.53 0.03
CA THR A 87 10.83 8.81 1.25
C THR A 87 12.07 9.66 0.93
N PRO A 88 12.47 10.58 1.83
CA PRO A 88 13.69 11.36 1.66
C PRO A 88 14.95 10.51 1.89
N ASN A 89 14.83 9.37 2.57
CA ASN A 89 15.93 8.43 2.77
C ASN A 89 16.15 7.60 1.50
N GLN A 90 17.17 7.95 0.72
CA GLN A 90 17.47 7.31 -0.56
C GLN A 90 17.77 5.81 -0.43
N GLU A 91 18.42 5.38 0.65
CA GLU A 91 18.75 3.97 0.88
C GLU A 91 17.47 3.16 1.16
N LEU A 92 16.63 3.67 2.06
CA LEU A 92 15.33 3.06 2.35
C LEU A 92 14.44 3.03 1.10
N PHE A 93 14.39 4.12 0.34
CA PHE A 93 13.62 4.18 -0.91
C PHE A 93 14.11 3.17 -1.94
N LYS A 94 15.44 3.01 -2.11
CA LYS A 94 16.04 1.98 -2.96
C LYS A 94 15.59 0.59 -2.53
N ASN A 95 15.62 0.30 -1.23
CA ASN A 95 15.25 -1.00 -0.68
C ASN A 95 13.74 -1.30 -0.85
N ILE A 96 12.87 -0.33 -0.58
CA ILE A 96 11.42 -0.46 -0.82
C ILE A 96 11.13 -0.64 -2.31
N ARG A 97 11.86 0.08 -3.19
CA ARG A 97 11.71 -0.05 -4.64
C ARG A 97 12.13 -1.43 -5.13
N ASN A 98 13.24 -1.97 -4.62
CA ASN A 98 13.67 -3.34 -4.90
C ASN A 98 12.61 -4.35 -4.44
N ALA A 99 12.14 -4.22 -3.19
CA ALA A 99 11.09 -5.07 -2.64
C ALA A 99 9.78 -5.00 -3.47
N CYS A 100 9.40 -3.83 -3.97
CA CYS A 100 8.23 -3.62 -4.83
C CYS A 100 8.34 -4.34 -6.18
N VAL A 101 9.51 -4.28 -6.82
CA VAL A 101 9.72 -4.99 -8.08
C VAL A 101 9.71 -6.50 -7.84
N ARG A 102 10.36 -6.98 -6.78
CA ARG A 102 10.42 -8.41 -6.44
C ARG A 102 9.05 -8.97 -6.10
N SER A 103 8.30 -8.32 -5.21
CA SER A 103 6.97 -8.77 -4.74
C SER A 103 5.95 -8.92 -5.87
N LEU A 104 5.95 -7.99 -6.84
CA LEU A 104 4.93 -7.96 -7.89
C LEU A 104 5.33 -8.76 -9.14
N ASN A 105 6.63 -8.90 -9.44
CA ASN A 105 7.08 -9.56 -10.68
C ASN A 105 7.65 -10.97 -10.47
N ILE A 106 8.43 -11.17 -9.40
CA ILE A 106 9.36 -12.31 -9.28
C ILE A 106 8.85 -13.29 -8.23
N GLU A 107 8.60 -12.79 -7.02
CA GLU A 107 8.34 -13.57 -5.82
C GLU A 107 6.84 -13.85 -5.71
N LYS A 108 6.41 -14.98 -6.31
CA LYS A 108 5.01 -15.40 -6.29
C LYS A 108 4.83 -16.57 -5.33
N SER A 109 3.81 -16.49 -4.50
CA SER A 109 3.38 -17.63 -3.70
C SER A 109 2.77 -18.70 -4.60
N THR A 110 3.07 -19.97 -4.30
CA THR A 110 2.44 -21.12 -4.97
C THR A 110 0.97 -21.25 -4.59
N GLU A 111 0.63 -20.83 -3.36
CA GLU A 111 -0.73 -20.76 -2.84
C GLU A 111 -1.20 -19.30 -2.83
N ASN A 112 -2.28 -19.02 -3.56
CA ASN A 112 -2.84 -17.67 -3.64
C ASN A 112 -3.19 -17.15 -2.25
N GLY A 113 -2.74 -15.93 -1.92
CA GLY A 113 -3.03 -15.29 -0.63
C GLY A 113 -2.09 -15.71 0.51
N HIS A 114 -1.00 -16.42 0.21
CA HIS A 114 0.06 -16.71 1.18
C HIS A 114 1.19 -15.69 1.07
N PRO A 115 1.71 -15.19 2.21
CA PRO A 115 2.81 -14.25 2.22
C PRO A 115 4.13 -14.94 1.86
N VAL A 116 5.00 -14.21 1.17
CA VAL A 116 6.32 -14.65 0.73
C VAL A 116 7.37 -13.84 1.48
N LEU A 117 8.34 -14.54 2.08
CA LEU A 117 9.51 -13.95 2.72
C LEU A 117 10.70 -14.05 1.78
N PHE A 118 11.31 -12.91 1.44
CA PHE A 118 12.51 -12.84 0.61
C PHE A 118 13.40 -11.68 1.05
N GLY A 119 14.60 -11.59 0.50
CA GLY A 119 15.52 -10.49 0.77
C GLY A 119 16.93 -10.95 1.07
N ASP A 120 17.79 -10.00 1.40
CA ASP A 120 19.22 -10.19 1.65
C ASP A 120 19.73 -9.10 2.61
N ASP A 121 20.98 -9.25 3.07
CA ASP A 121 21.58 -8.31 4.02
C ASP A 121 21.87 -6.93 3.42
N GLU A 122 21.87 -6.78 2.08
CA GLU A 122 22.16 -5.52 1.40
C GLU A 122 20.89 -4.66 1.20
N ASN A 123 19.77 -5.29 0.82
CA ASN A 123 18.51 -4.64 0.50
C ASN A 123 17.45 -4.78 1.61
N GLY A 124 17.74 -5.59 2.64
CA GLY A 124 16.82 -5.93 3.72
C GLY A 124 15.91 -7.12 3.37
N TYR A 125 15.19 -7.57 4.39
CA TYR A 125 14.26 -8.70 4.35
C TYR A 125 12.82 -8.20 4.26
N CYS A 126 12.06 -8.75 3.33
CA CYS A 126 10.71 -8.35 3.00
C CYS A 126 9.74 -9.53 3.15
N LEU A 127 8.69 -9.32 3.94
CA LEU A 127 7.51 -10.18 3.97
C LEU A 127 6.42 -9.50 3.13
N SER A 128 6.04 -10.10 2.02
CA SER A 128 5.07 -9.56 1.06
C SER A 128 3.84 -10.45 0.95
N LEU A 129 2.66 -9.85 0.94
CA LEU A 129 1.39 -10.50 0.65
C LEU A 129 0.77 -9.87 -0.61
N ALA A 130 0.88 -10.57 -1.74
CA ALA A 130 0.25 -10.19 -2.99
C ALA A 130 -1.24 -10.58 -3.02
N PHE A 131 -2.08 -9.71 -3.57
CA PHE A 131 -3.53 -9.93 -3.67
C PHE A 131 -4.11 -9.20 -4.87
N SER A 132 -5.22 -9.71 -5.40
CA SER A 132 -5.94 -9.08 -6.50
C SER A 132 -7.27 -8.50 -6.03
N CYS A 133 -7.56 -7.26 -6.41
CA CYS A 133 -8.89 -6.66 -6.28
C CYS A 133 -9.61 -6.71 -7.63
N LYS A 134 -10.92 -7.00 -7.62
CA LYS A 134 -11.72 -6.92 -8.84
C LYS A 134 -11.94 -5.46 -9.22
N ASP A 135 -11.79 -5.16 -10.51
CA ASP A 135 -12.11 -3.85 -11.08
C ASP A 135 -12.74 -4.09 -12.44
N PHE A 136 -13.97 -3.63 -12.63
CA PHE A 136 -14.71 -3.82 -13.87
C PHE A 136 -14.01 -3.21 -15.09
N HIS A 137 -13.23 -2.15 -14.88
CA HIS A 137 -12.60 -1.37 -15.96
C HIS A 137 -11.13 -1.76 -16.19
N ALA A 138 -10.58 -2.65 -15.36
CA ALA A 138 -9.24 -3.18 -15.51
C ALA A 138 -9.18 -4.30 -16.55
N ARG A 139 -8.00 -4.49 -17.16
CA ARG A 139 -7.76 -5.63 -18.03
C ARG A 139 -7.87 -6.93 -17.24
N GLY A 140 -8.64 -7.89 -17.73
CA GLY A 140 -8.91 -9.13 -16.98
C GLY A 140 -9.81 -8.94 -15.75
N SER A 141 -10.46 -7.78 -15.63
CA SER A 141 -11.36 -7.42 -14.53
C SER A 141 -10.74 -7.45 -13.13
N GLN A 142 -9.41 -7.34 -13.04
CA GLN A 142 -8.65 -7.46 -11.79
C GLN A 142 -7.43 -6.54 -11.81
N ARG A 143 -6.99 -6.11 -10.63
CA ARG A 143 -5.75 -5.38 -10.41
C ARG A 143 -4.94 -6.04 -9.32
N LEU A 144 -3.64 -6.17 -9.57
CA LEU A 144 -2.69 -6.77 -8.65
C LEU A 144 -2.11 -5.71 -7.70
N TYR A 145 -2.16 -6.01 -6.41
CA TYR A 145 -1.61 -5.22 -5.32
C TYR A 145 -0.73 -6.11 -4.43
N SER A 146 0.07 -5.48 -3.60
CA SER A 146 0.90 -6.16 -2.59
C SER A 146 1.02 -5.31 -1.35
N LEU A 147 0.79 -5.91 -0.18
CA LEU A 147 1.23 -5.36 1.10
C LEU A 147 2.62 -5.92 1.40
N CYS A 148 3.52 -5.11 1.94
CA CYS A 148 4.80 -5.60 2.39
C CYS A 148 5.27 -4.96 3.69
N TYR A 149 6.02 -5.74 4.45
CA TYR A 149 6.77 -5.31 5.62
C TYR A 149 8.26 -5.55 5.32
N LEU A 150 9.06 -4.49 5.36
CA LEU A 150 10.48 -4.49 5.10
C LEU A 150 11.23 -4.23 6.40
N CYS A 151 12.26 -5.03 6.68
CA CYS A 151 13.09 -4.90 7.86
C CYS A 151 14.51 -5.39 7.57
N ASN A 152 15.51 -4.76 8.19
CA ASN A 152 16.91 -5.19 8.03
C ASN A 152 17.26 -6.43 8.86
N ASP A 153 16.47 -6.80 9.86
CA ASP A 153 16.73 -7.96 10.73
C ASP A 153 15.88 -9.17 10.31
N LYS A 154 16.55 -10.19 9.75
CA LYS A 154 15.94 -11.45 9.33
C LYS A 154 15.27 -12.20 10.48
N TYR A 155 15.95 -12.33 11.61
CA TYR A 155 15.48 -13.19 12.70
C TYR A 155 14.27 -12.55 13.38
N HIS A 156 14.30 -11.23 13.52
CA HIS A 156 13.14 -10.48 13.98
C HIS A 156 11.93 -10.69 13.05
N LEU A 157 12.10 -10.49 11.75
CA LEU A 157 11.02 -10.68 10.79
C LEU A 157 10.46 -12.10 10.82
N ILE A 158 11.31 -13.11 10.96
CA ILE A 158 10.89 -14.51 11.08
C ILE A 158 10.06 -14.71 12.36
N SER A 159 10.49 -14.15 13.49
CA SER A 159 9.78 -14.30 14.77
C SER A 159 8.37 -13.72 14.75
N LEU A 160 8.18 -12.59 14.05
CA LEU A 160 6.91 -11.88 13.95
C LEU A 160 6.11 -12.20 12.68
N MET A 161 6.63 -13.05 11.79
CA MET A 161 6.02 -13.30 10.48
C MET A 161 4.55 -13.70 10.60
N ARG A 162 4.21 -14.52 11.62
CA ARG A 162 2.86 -15.04 11.80
C ARG A 162 1.88 -13.92 12.14
N LEU A 163 2.29 -13.01 13.03
CA LEU A 163 1.51 -11.84 13.44
C LEU A 163 1.31 -10.90 12.24
N ILE A 164 2.40 -10.50 11.59
CA ILE A 164 2.35 -9.56 10.45
C ILE A 164 1.49 -10.13 9.32
N SER A 165 1.67 -11.41 9.01
CA SER A 165 0.90 -12.11 7.98
C SER A 165 -0.60 -12.09 8.25
N GLU A 166 -1.01 -12.28 9.50
CA GLU A 166 -2.43 -12.30 9.86
C GLU A 166 -3.07 -10.92 9.75
N CYS A 167 -2.35 -9.89 10.19
CA CYS A 167 -2.79 -8.50 10.05
C CYS A 167 -2.92 -8.10 8.58
N MET A 168 -1.94 -8.48 7.74
CA MET A 168 -2.02 -8.23 6.30
C MET A 168 -3.18 -8.99 5.65
N ARG A 169 -3.40 -10.27 6.01
CA ARG A 169 -4.53 -11.06 5.49
C ARG A 169 -5.87 -10.43 5.82
N GLN A 170 -6.04 -9.92 7.04
CA GLN A 170 -7.29 -9.28 7.44
C GLN A 170 -7.57 -8.02 6.63
N VAL A 171 -6.54 -7.21 6.35
CA VAL A 171 -6.70 -6.03 5.50
C VAL A 171 -6.95 -6.38 4.05
N VAL A 172 -6.24 -7.37 3.52
CA VAL A 172 -6.49 -7.88 2.16
C VAL A 172 -7.94 -8.34 2.04
N TYR A 173 -8.46 -9.07 3.04
CA TYR A 173 -9.86 -9.49 3.06
C TYR A 173 -10.82 -8.30 2.98
N TRP A 174 -10.61 -7.25 3.79
CA TRP A 174 -11.44 -6.04 3.73
C TRP A 174 -11.38 -5.35 2.37
N LEU A 175 -10.18 -5.13 1.82
CA LEU A 175 -10.00 -4.50 0.51
C LEU A 175 -10.66 -5.31 -0.62
N GLN A 176 -10.54 -6.63 -0.58
CA GLN A 176 -11.15 -7.51 -1.57
C GLN A 176 -12.67 -7.54 -1.42
N HIS A 177 -13.20 -7.51 -0.21
CA HIS A 177 -14.63 -7.46 0.06
C HIS A 177 -15.25 -6.19 -0.55
N ASP A 178 -14.74 -5.02 -0.17
CA ASP A 178 -15.24 -3.72 -0.63
C ASP A 178 -15.10 -3.56 -2.16
N ALA A 179 -13.99 -4.03 -2.75
CA ALA A 179 -13.80 -4.05 -4.19
C ALA A 179 -14.77 -5.00 -4.91
N ASN A 180 -15.11 -6.15 -4.31
CA ASN A 180 -16.10 -7.06 -4.85
C ASN A 180 -17.51 -6.45 -4.84
N GLU A 181 -17.90 -5.78 -3.75
CA GLU A 181 -19.19 -5.09 -3.68
C GLU A 181 -19.32 -4.02 -4.78
N THR A 182 -18.27 -3.23 -4.97
CA THR A 182 -18.18 -2.22 -6.02
C THR A 182 -18.29 -2.85 -7.41
N TYR A 183 -17.55 -3.94 -7.66
CA TYR A 183 -17.60 -4.68 -8.91
C TYR A 183 -19.01 -5.21 -9.22
N GLU A 184 -19.70 -5.78 -8.24
CA GLU A 184 -21.05 -6.29 -8.40
C GLU A 184 -22.10 -5.20 -8.60
N ALA A 185 -21.94 -4.04 -7.94
CA ALA A 185 -22.79 -2.88 -8.15
C ALA A 185 -22.64 -2.33 -9.59
N GLU A 186 -21.41 -2.17 -10.08
CA GLU A 186 -21.15 -1.74 -11.46
C GLU A 186 -21.65 -2.74 -12.50
N GLY A 187 -21.55 -4.05 -12.21
CA GLY A 187 -22.07 -5.12 -13.05
C GLY A 187 -23.59 -5.09 -13.20
N ARG A 188 -24.33 -4.83 -12.11
CA ARG A 188 -25.80 -4.72 -12.12
C ARG A 188 -26.29 -3.54 -12.97
N ILE A 189 -25.59 -2.41 -12.95
CA ILE A 189 -25.96 -1.19 -13.68
C ILE A 189 -25.93 -1.40 -15.20
N LYS A 190 -25.08 -2.30 -15.72
CA LYS A 190 -24.93 -2.54 -17.17
C LYS A 190 -25.85 -3.63 -17.75
N VAL A 191 -26.56 -4.40 -16.90
CA VAL A 191 -27.46 -5.49 -17.34
C VAL A 191 -28.86 -5.00 -17.75
N ASN A 192 -29.20 -3.73 -17.55
CA ASN A 192 -30.59 -3.27 -17.72
C ASN A 192 -30.84 -2.39 -18.96
N THR A 193 -30.56 -2.91 -20.16
CA THR A 193 -31.26 -2.44 -21.38
C THR A 193 -31.59 -3.62 -22.30
N ASN A 194 -32.86 -4.04 -22.24
CA ASN A 194 -33.59 -4.83 -23.24
C ASN A 194 -33.24 -6.32 -23.40
N LEU A 195 -33.62 -7.18 -22.45
CA LEU A 195 -33.86 -8.59 -22.74
C LEU A 195 -35.12 -9.10 -22.03
N ASN A 196 -36.19 -9.23 -22.80
CA ASN A 196 -37.24 -10.19 -22.51
C ASN A 196 -36.62 -11.60 -22.57
N GLU A 197 -36.93 -12.40 -21.54
CA GLU A 197 -36.92 -13.86 -21.51
C GLU A 197 -35.56 -14.64 -21.51
N THR A 198 -35.39 -15.35 -20.38
CA THR A 198 -34.91 -16.75 -20.23
C THR A 198 -33.46 -17.19 -20.45
N THR A 199 -32.50 -16.34 -20.77
CA THR A 199 -31.08 -16.71 -20.56
C THR A 199 -30.22 -15.48 -20.29
N ALA A 200 -29.87 -15.26 -19.02
CA ALA A 200 -28.89 -14.26 -18.63
C ALA A 200 -27.47 -14.74 -19.00
N THR A 201 -27.12 -14.68 -20.28
CA THR A 201 -25.72 -14.76 -20.70
C THR A 201 -25.07 -13.43 -20.32
N TYR A 202 -24.15 -13.46 -19.36
CA TYR A 202 -23.27 -12.35 -19.00
C TYR A 202 -22.40 -11.99 -20.21
N ILE A 203 -22.92 -11.15 -21.12
CA ILE A 203 -22.14 -10.61 -22.24
C ILE A 203 -21.20 -9.56 -21.64
N PHE A 204 -19.99 -10.00 -21.27
CA PHE A 204 -18.86 -9.11 -20.98
C PHE A 204 -18.55 -8.32 -22.26
N ARG A 205 -19.21 -7.18 -22.45
CA ARG A 205 -18.81 -6.23 -23.49
C ARG A 205 -17.36 -5.85 -23.22
N THR A 206 -16.55 -5.97 -24.27
CA THR A 206 -15.13 -5.55 -24.29
C THR A 206 -14.94 -4.25 -23.52
N PRO A 207 -14.02 -4.19 -22.55
CA PRO A 207 -13.69 -2.96 -21.86
C PRO A 207 -13.31 -1.87 -22.88
N PRO A 208 -13.47 -0.58 -22.55
CA PRO A 208 -13.02 0.51 -23.42
C PRO A 208 -11.57 0.26 -23.87
N ARG A 209 -11.21 0.72 -25.07
CA ARG A 209 -9.89 0.50 -25.69
C ARG A 209 -8.70 0.90 -24.80
N LEU A 210 -8.93 1.70 -23.75
CA LEU A 210 -8.02 1.92 -22.64
C LEU A 210 -8.72 1.55 -21.30
N PRO A 211 -8.05 0.83 -20.39
CA PRO A 211 -8.55 0.66 -19.02
C PRO A 211 -8.65 2.05 -18.37
N LEU A 212 -9.80 2.35 -17.76
CA LEU A 212 -9.99 3.63 -17.08
C LEU A 212 -9.02 3.69 -15.90
N GLN A 213 -8.20 4.74 -15.84
CA GLN A 213 -7.28 4.94 -14.72
C GLN A 213 -8.10 5.39 -13.50
N ARG A 214 -8.22 4.51 -12.51
CA ARG A 214 -8.89 4.74 -11.23
C ARG A 214 -7.91 4.52 -10.09
N THR A 215 -8.10 5.25 -9.00
CA THR A 215 -7.34 5.04 -7.76
C THR A 215 -7.85 3.80 -7.03
N LEU A 216 -7.06 3.24 -6.11
CA LEU A 216 -7.56 2.16 -5.25
C LEU A 216 -8.73 2.64 -4.35
N SER A 217 -8.71 3.91 -3.93
CA SER A 217 -9.81 4.54 -3.19
C SER A 217 -11.13 4.50 -3.97
N ASP A 218 -11.09 4.75 -5.29
CA ASP A 218 -12.27 4.66 -6.15
C ASP A 218 -12.77 3.22 -6.34
N ILE A 219 -11.86 2.24 -6.35
CA ILE A 219 -12.20 0.82 -6.55
C ILE A 219 -12.88 0.22 -5.30
N VAL A 220 -12.41 0.64 -4.13
CA VAL A 220 -12.92 0.22 -2.81
C VAL A 220 -14.11 1.10 -2.38
N HIS A 221 -14.33 2.24 -3.03
CA HIS A 221 -15.30 3.28 -2.63
C HIS A 221 -15.10 3.78 -1.19
N ASP A 222 -13.84 3.91 -0.75
CA ASP A 222 -13.48 4.40 0.58
C ASP A 222 -12.57 5.64 0.50
N SER A 223 -13.15 6.83 0.69
CA SER A 223 -12.41 8.09 0.68
C SER A 223 -11.38 8.21 1.81
N ASN A 224 -11.53 7.45 2.89
CA ASN A 224 -10.63 7.47 4.05
C ASN A 224 -9.61 6.32 4.04
N LEU A 225 -9.48 5.63 2.91
CA LEU A 225 -8.62 4.46 2.78
C LEU A 225 -7.16 4.72 3.19
N ILE A 226 -6.63 5.90 2.84
CA ILE A 226 -5.26 6.31 3.21
C ILE A 226 -5.08 6.27 4.74
N TYR A 227 -6.03 6.83 5.48
CA TYR A 227 -5.95 6.92 6.93
C TYR A 227 -6.08 5.55 7.59
N ARG A 228 -6.93 4.67 7.04
CA ARG A 228 -7.09 3.30 7.53
C ARG A 228 -5.83 2.46 7.32
N ILE A 229 -5.23 2.54 6.13
CA ILE A 229 -3.97 1.84 5.85
C ILE A 229 -2.83 2.43 6.67
N HIS A 230 -2.75 3.75 6.81
CA HIS A 230 -1.78 4.40 7.68
C HIS A 230 -1.90 3.90 9.12
N ALA A 231 -3.10 3.93 9.70
CA ALA A 231 -3.34 3.46 11.07
C ALA A 231 -2.94 1.99 11.26
N LEU A 232 -3.22 1.13 10.27
CA LEU A 232 -2.78 -0.26 10.28
C LEU A 232 -1.24 -0.36 10.26
N PHE A 233 -0.58 0.35 9.35
CA PHE A 233 0.88 0.32 9.24
C PHE A 233 1.55 0.83 10.51
N VAL A 234 1.02 1.90 11.11
CA VAL A 234 1.44 2.40 12.43
C VAL A 234 1.27 1.33 13.50
N TRP A 235 0.12 0.66 13.53
CA TRP A 235 -0.16 -0.39 14.52
C TRP A 235 0.80 -1.58 14.36
N ILE A 236 1.08 -2.02 13.13
CA ILE A 236 2.05 -3.09 12.86
C ILE A 236 3.43 -2.66 13.33
N LEU A 237 3.93 -1.50 12.89
CA LEU A 237 5.28 -1.01 13.24
C LEU A 237 5.43 -0.86 14.76
N ARG A 238 4.48 -0.20 15.41
CA ARG A 238 4.46 -0.01 16.87
C ARG A 238 4.45 -1.34 17.62
N THR A 239 3.63 -2.30 17.19
CA THR A 239 3.54 -3.61 17.85
C THR A 239 4.84 -4.40 17.67
N THR A 240 5.42 -4.37 16.46
CA THR A 240 6.72 -5.02 16.20
C THR A 240 7.84 -4.42 17.04
N TYR A 241 7.81 -3.11 17.28
CA TYR A 241 8.77 -2.43 18.15
C TYR A 241 8.61 -2.85 19.62
N SER A 242 7.39 -2.86 20.16
CA SER A 242 7.13 -3.21 21.56
C SER A 242 7.52 -4.65 21.90
N THR A 243 7.26 -5.62 21.01
CA THR A 243 7.58 -7.04 21.25
C THR A 243 9.08 -7.35 21.39
N ILE A 244 9.97 -6.38 21.10
CA ILE A 244 11.42 -6.52 21.29
C ILE A 244 11.85 -6.10 22.69
N HIS A 245 11.07 -5.23 23.33
CA HIS A 245 11.43 -4.57 24.59
C HIS A 245 10.72 -5.16 25.82
N ASP A 246 9.85 -6.15 25.62
CA ASP A 246 9.27 -7.01 26.65
C ASP A 246 10.01 -8.37 26.70
#